data_AF-A0A2G2YQU2-F1
#
_entry.id   AF-A0A2G2YQU2-F1
#
_cell.length_a   1.000
_cell.length_b   1.000
_cell.length_c   1.000
_cell.angle_alpha   90.00
_cell.angle_beta   90.00
_cell.angle_gamma   90.00
#
_symmetry.space_group_name_H-M   'P 1'
#
loop_
_entity.id
_entity.type
_entity.pdbx_description
1 polymer ?
#
loop_
_entity_poly.entity_id
_entity_poly.type
_entity_poly.pdbx_seq_one_letter_code
_entity_poly.pdbx_strand_id
1 'polypeptide(L)'
;MQIWSNGFYKSPEHKVIVNEHTRRISIGVFFNPKLEAEIGPADSLINSENSPQFNTITLDKYLKEFFSRKLAVKTYLEHMRTEKF
;
A
#
# COMPACT_ATOMS: atom_id res chain seq x y z
N MET A 1 -0.15 5.98 -0.15
CA MET A 1 0.93 6.87 0.34
C MET A 1 2.32 6.32 0.10
N GLN A 2 2.73 5.17 0.66
CA GLN A 2 4.10 4.67 0.51
C GLN A 2 4.56 4.53 -0.96
N ILE A 3 3.73 3.96 -1.83
CA ILE A 3 4.00 3.84 -3.28
C ILE A 3 4.18 5.24 -3.90
N TRP A 4 3.20 6.12 -3.70
CA TRP A 4 3.21 7.49 -4.22
C TRP A 4 4.42 8.31 -3.78
N SER A 5 4.82 8.20 -2.52
CA SER A 5 5.99 8.90 -1.98
C SER A 5 7.33 8.22 -2.33
N ASN A 6 7.34 7.29 -3.28
CA ASN A 6 8.49 6.46 -3.64
C ASN A 6 9.21 5.83 -2.43
N GLY A 7 8.45 5.38 -1.43
CA GLY A 7 9.00 4.74 -0.24
C GLY A 7 9.43 5.66 0.89
N PHE A 8 9.34 7.00 0.74
CA PHE A 8 9.69 7.97 1.79
C PHE A 8 8.81 7.79 3.04
N TYR A 9 7.49 7.82 2.87
CA TYR A 9 6.56 7.46 3.95
C TYR A 9 6.35 5.95 4.00
N LYS A 10 6.40 5.37 5.20
CA LYS A 10 6.10 3.96 5.42
C LYS A 10 4.63 3.76 5.75
N SER A 11 4.03 2.72 5.16
CA SER A 11 2.69 2.26 5.50
C SER A 11 2.75 1.54 6.85
N PRO A 12 2.04 2.02 7.88
CA PRO A 12 2.11 1.42 9.20
C PRO A 12 1.33 0.09 9.26
N GLU A 13 1.96 -0.93 9.82
CA GLU A 13 1.25 -2.13 10.26
C GLU A 13 0.56 -1.86 11.59
N HIS A 14 -0.72 -2.19 11.66
CA HIS A 14 -1.53 -2.01 12.86
C HIS A 14 -2.36 -3.27 13.11
N LYS A 15 -2.54 -3.60 14.39
CA LYS A 15 -3.38 -4.71 14.84
C LYS A 15 -4.30 -4.25 15.95
N VAL A 16 -5.47 -4.87 16.05
CA VAL A 16 -6.40 -4.68 17.16
C VAL A 16 -6.42 -5.95 17.99
N ILE A 17 -6.28 -5.80 19.30
CA ILE A 17 -6.31 -6.92 20.26
C ILE A 17 -7.68 -6.89 20.94
N VAL A 18 -8.30 -8.07 21.08
CA VAL A 18 -9.55 -8.23 21.83
C VAL A 18 -9.30 -8.08 23.32
N ASN A 19 -10.30 -7.62 24.07
CA ASN A 19 -10.27 -7.63 25.52
C ASN A 19 -11.58 -8.21 26.06
N GLU A 20 -11.53 -8.86 27.23
CA GLU A 20 -12.66 -9.60 27.79
C GLU A 20 -13.64 -8.72 28.58
N HIS A 21 -13.23 -7.51 28.97
CA HIS A 21 -13.95 -6.71 29.96
C HIS A 21 -14.82 -5.60 29.36
N THR A 22 -14.41 -5.04 28.22
CA THR A 22 -15.02 -3.83 27.65
C THR A 22 -15.17 -3.94 26.14
N ARG A 23 -16.40 -3.75 25.66
CA ARG A 23 -16.68 -3.63 24.23
C ARG A 23 -15.98 -2.40 23.66
N ARG A 24 -15.17 -2.59 22.62
CA ARG A 24 -14.54 -1.50 21.86
C ARG A 24 -15.24 -1.31 20.51
N ILE A 25 -15.61 -0.08 20.19
CA ILE A 25 -16.18 0.31 18.88
C ILE A 25 -15.29 1.41 18.30
N SER A 26 -14.96 1.33 17.01
CA SER A 26 -14.20 2.35 16.30
C SER A 26 -14.73 2.50 14.88
N ILE A 27 -14.69 3.73 14.35
CA ILE A 27 -15.07 4.04 12.95
C ILE A 27 -13.77 4.32 12.18
N GLY A 28 -13.53 3.56 11.11
CA GLY A 28 -12.45 3.79 10.17
C GLY A 28 -12.92 4.56 8.95
N VAL A 29 -12.22 5.64 8.59
CA VAL A 29 -12.48 6.43 7.38
C VAL A 29 -11.26 6.34 6.49
N PHE A 30 -11.43 5.91 5.25
CA PHE A 30 -10.35 5.68 4.29
C PHE A 30 -10.50 6.63 3.09
N PHE A 31 -9.44 7.37 2.78
CA PHE A 31 -9.37 8.23 1.61
C PHE A 31 -8.50 7.55 0.55
N ASN A 32 -9.14 7.11 -0.54
CA ASN A 32 -8.48 6.43 -1.64
C ASN A 32 -8.66 7.21 -2.96
N PRO A 33 -7.73 7.05 -3.92
CA PRO A 33 -7.96 7.47 -5.30
C PRO A 33 -9.19 6.80 -5.92
N LYS A 34 -9.60 7.27 -7.11
CA LYS A 34 -10.58 6.55 -7.94
C LYS A 34 -10.03 5.18 -8.34
N LEU A 35 -10.90 4.22 -8.62
CA LEU A 35 -10.51 2.85 -8.97
C LEU A 35 -9.67 2.78 -10.25
N GLU A 36 -9.99 3.66 -11.21
CA GLU A 36 -9.32 3.77 -12.50
C GLU A 36 -8.03 4.59 -12.41
N ALA A 37 -7.79 5.29 -11.28
CA ALA A 37 -6.60 6.08 -11.11
C ALA A 37 -5.37 5.17 -11.01
N GLU A 38 -4.30 5.60 -11.67
CA GLU A 38 -2.99 4.98 -11.52
C GLU A 38 -2.40 5.31 -10.15
N ILE A 39 -1.78 4.31 -9.54
CA ILE A 39 -0.98 4.41 -8.34
C ILE A 39 0.44 3.97 -8.67
N GLY A 40 1.39 4.85 -8.42
CA GLY A 40 2.81 4.67 -8.67
C GLY A 40 3.57 5.81 -7.99
N PRO A 41 4.91 5.81 -8.00
CA PRO A 41 5.69 6.94 -7.52
C PRO A 41 5.28 8.24 -8.21
N ALA A 42 5.16 9.34 -7.46
CA ALA A 42 4.88 10.64 -8.05
C ALA A 42 6.06 11.07 -8.93
N ASP A 43 5.78 11.51 -10.16
CA ASP A 43 6.83 11.92 -11.11
C ASP A 43 7.76 13.00 -10.55
N SER A 44 7.21 13.92 -9.74
CA SER A 44 7.97 14.99 -9.09
C SER A 44 8.97 14.51 -8.04
N LEU A 45 8.90 13.23 -7.63
CA LEU A 45 9.79 12.60 -6.66
C LEU A 45 10.84 11.69 -7.31
N ILE A 46 10.78 11.51 -8.63
CA ILE A 46 11.71 10.68 -9.40
C ILE A 46 12.80 11.53 -10.03
N ASN A 47 14.06 11.13 -9.88
CA ASN A 47 15.22 11.78 -10.48
C ASN A 47 16.40 10.81 -10.61
N SER A 48 17.56 11.30 -11.08
CA SER A 48 18.77 10.48 -11.27
C SER A 48 19.31 9.84 -9.98
N GLU A 49 19.04 10.44 -8.83
CA GLU A 49 19.47 9.94 -7.51
C GLU A 49 18.37 9.11 -6.82
N ASN A 50 17.12 9.22 -7.26
CA ASN A 50 15.95 8.54 -6.69
C ASN A 50 15.11 7.90 -7.80
N SER A 51 15.52 6.69 -8.22
CA SER A 51 14.80 5.90 -9.22
C SER A 51 13.45 5.38 -8.70
N PRO A 52 12.50 5.02 -9.58
CA PRO A 52 11.23 4.45 -9.17
C PRO A 52 11.42 3.12 -8.43
N GLN A 53 11.00 3.06 -7.17
CA GLN A 53 11.08 1.86 -6.34
C GLN A 53 9.84 0.95 -6.43
N PHE A 54 8.77 1.45 -7.06
CA PHE A 54 7.49 0.75 -7.18
C PHE A 54 6.96 0.84 -8.62
N ASN A 55 6.29 -0.20 -9.07
CA ASN A 55 5.57 -0.26 -10.34
C ASN A 55 4.31 0.61 -10.29
N THR A 56 3.85 1.05 -11.46
CA THR A 56 2.57 1.78 -11.62
C THR A 56 1.48 0.83 -12.10
N ILE A 57 0.34 0.80 -11.39
CA ILE A 57 -0.87 0.04 -11.76
C ILE A 57 -2.13 0.83 -11.38
N THR A 58 -3.31 0.43 -11.85
CA THR A 58 -4.58 1.01 -11.37
C THR A 58 -4.89 0.57 -9.93
N LEU A 59 -5.59 1.42 -9.19
CA LEU A 59 -6.06 1.06 -7.85
C LEU A 59 -6.97 -0.17 -7.87
N ASP A 60 -7.84 -0.31 -8.87
CA ASP A 60 -8.68 -1.49 -9.06
C ASP A 60 -7.86 -2.79 -9.11
N LYS A 61 -6.81 -2.82 -9.93
CA LYS A 61 -5.90 -3.97 -10.03
C LYS A 61 -5.20 -4.24 -8.71
N TYR A 62 -4.69 -3.18 -8.06
CA TYR A 62 -4.04 -3.29 -6.75
C TYR A 62 -4.95 -3.95 -5.71
N LEU A 63 -6.20 -3.49 -5.58
CA LEU A 63 -7.14 -4.01 -4.59
C LEU A 63 -7.54 -5.45 -4.89
N LYS A 64 -7.82 -5.78 -6.15
CA LYS A 64 -8.13 -7.16 -6.57
C LYS A 64 -7.01 -8.12 -6.21
N GLU A 65 -5.78 -7.78 -6.56
CA GLU A 65 -4.63 -8.62 -6.26
C GLU A 65 -4.36 -8.69 -4.74
N PHE A 66 -4.44 -7.57 -4.03
CA PHE A 66 -4.29 -7.51 -2.56
C PHE A 66 -5.27 -8.45 -1.84
N PHE A 67 -6.57 -8.40 -2.17
CA PHE A 67 -7.59 -9.20 -1.50
C PHE A 67 -7.68 -10.65 -1.97
N SER A 68 -7.27 -10.94 -3.21
CA SER A 68 -7.24 -12.32 -3.74
C SER A 68 -6.11 -13.18 -3.15
N ARG A 69 -5.15 -12.54 -2.49
CA ARG A 69 -3.92 -13.21 -2.08
C ARG A 69 -4.12 -14.04 -0.82
N LYS A 70 -3.55 -15.25 -0.83
CA LYS A 70 -3.38 -16.05 0.39
C LYS A 70 -2.36 -15.42 1.33
N LEU A 71 -2.41 -15.77 2.61
CA LEU A 71 -1.34 -15.44 3.57
C LEU A 71 0.00 -15.89 2.98
N ALA A 72 0.89 -14.93 2.77
CA ALA A 72 2.20 -15.12 2.16
C ALA A 72 3.25 -14.40 2.99
N VAL A 73 4.49 -14.88 2.93
CA VAL A 73 5.64 -14.27 3.63
C VAL A 73 5.85 -12.83 3.19
N LYS A 74 5.68 -12.55 1.90
CA LYS A 74 5.83 -11.20 1.34
C LYS A 74 4.54 -10.41 1.44
N THR A 75 4.58 -9.09 1.60
CA THR A 75 3.41 -8.20 1.53
C THR A 75 3.08 -7.83 0.07
N TYR A 76 1.85 -7.40 -0.23
CA TYR A 76 1.52 -7.01 -1.62
C TYR A 76 2.34 -5.80 -2.08
N LEU A 77 2.67 -4.93 -1.13
CA LEU A 77 3.59 -3.81 -1.30
C LEU A 77 4.99 -4.24 -1.76
N GLU A 78 5.47 -5.42 -1.38
CA GLU A 78 6.75 -5.97 -1.87
C GLU A 78 6.64 -6.48 -3.30
N HIS A 79 5.49 -7.05 -3.70
CA HIS A 79 5.25 -7.41 -5.09
C HIS A 79 5.19 -6.19 -6.02
N MET A 80 4.85 -5.03 -5.46
CA MET A 80 4.86 -3.76 -6.18
C MET A 80 6.27 -3.20 -6.41
N ARG A 81 7.33 -3.75 -5.79
CA ARG A 81 8.69 -3.22 -6.00
C ARG A 81 9.20 -3.48 -7.42
N THR A 82 9.95 -2.54 -7.95
CA THR A 82 10.62 -2.66 -9.27
C THR A 82 11.75 -3.69 -9.22
N GLU A 83 12.53 -3.69 -8.14
CA GLU A 83 13.55 -4.71 -7.87
C GLU A 83 12.97 -5.88 -7.06
N LYS A 84 13.23 -7.10 -7.54
CA LYS A 84 12.82 -8.35 -6.87
C LYS A 84 14.02 -8.94 -6.14
N PHE A 85 14.01 -8.87 -4.80
CA PHE A 85 14.91 -9.63 -3.93
C PHE A 85 14.37 -11.04 -3.65
#